data_AF-A0A434RSJ3-F1
#
_entry.id   AF-A0A434RSJ3-F1
#
_cell.length_a   1.000
_cell.length_b   1.000
_cell.length_c   1.000
_cell.angle_alpha   90.00
_cell.angle_beta   90.00
_cell.angle_gamma   90.00
#
_symmetry.space_group_name_H-M   'P 1'
#
loop_
_entity.id
_entity.type
_entity.pdbx_description
1 polymer ?
#
loop_
_entity_poly.entity_id
_entity_poly.type
_entity_poly.pdbx_seq_one_letter_code
_entity_poly.pdbx_strand_id
1 'polypeptide(L)' 'TVHCPFGEGLIGGPLADIQKAHPDTIIGSYPKYGDGKFWTELVVRARDEAALEAARQDVAAMVAGLSAAS' A
#
# COMPACT_ATOMS: atom_id res chain seq x y z
N THR A 1 8.62 1.81 -3.54
CA THR A 1 7.83 1.01 -2.57
C THR A 1 7.32 1.95 -1.50
N VAL A 2 6.27 1.56 -0.78
CA VAL A 2 5.70 2.31 0.34
C VAL A 2 5.75 1.40 1.57
N HIS A 3 6.39 1.87 2.64
CA HIS A 3 6.47 1.13 3.90
C HIS A 3 5.16 1.27 4.67
N CYS A 4 4.60 0.14 5.14
CA CYS A 4 3.39 0.11 5.96
C CYS A 4 3.70 -0.59 7.29
N PRO A 5 3.59 0.09 8.44
CA PRO A 5 3.91 -0.49 9.76
C PRO A 5 2.86 -1.49 10.27
N PHE A 6 1.81 -1.74 9.48
CA PHE A 6 0.71 -2.64 9.81
C PHE A 6 0.82 -3.96 9.06
N GLY A 7 0.18 -5.00 9.61
CA GLY A 7 0.00 -6.28 8.94
C GLY A 7 -1.07 -6.24 7.85
N GLU A 8 -1.03 -7.23 6.98
CA GLU A 8 -1.87 -7.30 5.77
C GLU A 8 -3.39 -7.33 6.07
N GLY A 9 -3.79 -7.95 7.17
CA GLY A 9 -5.19 -8.06 7.56
C GLY A 9 -5.88 -6.70 7.77
N LEU A 10 -5.14 -5.65 8.14
CA LEU A 10 -5.68 -4.31 8.32
C LEU A 10 -5.83 -3.55 7.00
N ILE A 11 -4.91 -3.78 6.05
CA ILE A 11 -4.81 -2.97 4.83
C ILE A 11 -5.49 -3.60 3.61
N GLY A 12 -5.83 -4.89 3.65
CA GLY A 12 -6.30 -5.62 2.46
C GLY A 12 -7.53 -5.00 1.79
N GLY A 13 -8.53 -4.57 2.57
CA GLY A 13 -9.72 -3.89 2.04
C GLY A 13 -9.39 -2.54 1.38
N PRO A 14 -8.83 -1.58 2.14
CA PRO A 14 -8.43 -0.28 1.59
C PRO A 14 -7.48 -0.38 0.38
N LEU A 15 -6.52 -1.30 0.40
CA LEU A 15 -5.58 -1.51 -0.70
C LEU A 15 -6.28 -2.04 -1.96
N ALA A 16 -7.28 -2.91 -1.80
CA ALA A 16 -8.09 -3.41 -2.91
C ALA A 16 -8.91 -2.29 -3.57
N ASP A 17 -9.41 -1.34 -2.79
CA ASP A 17 -10.15 -0.20 -3.33
C ASP A 17 -9.23 0.76 -4.13
N ILE A 18 -8.00 0.96 -3.67
CA ILE A 18 -6.98 1.70 -4.44
C ILE A 18 -6.65 0.98 -5.75
N GLN A 19 -6.47 -0.34 -5.73
CA GLN A 19 -6.23 -1.12 -6.96
C GLN A 19 -7.37 -0.99 -7.97
N LYS A 20 -8.64 -0.90 -7.52
CA LYS A 20 -9.79 -0.64 -8.41
C LYS A 20 -9.78 0.78 -8.98
N ALA A 21 -9.34 1.77 -8.20
CA ALA A 21 -9.23 3.15 -8.64
C ALA A 21 -8.08 3.38 -9.63
N HIS A 22 -7.04 2.54 -9.58
CA HIS A 22 -5.85 2.62 -10.42
C HIS A 22 -5.66 1.36 -11.28
N PRO A 23 -6.55 1.09 -12.25
CA PRO A 23 -6.55 -0.17 -13.03
C PRO A 23 -5.31 -0.36 -13.92
N ASP A 24 -4.59 0.71 -14.26
CA ASP A 24 -3.36 0.67 -15.04
C ASP A 24 -2.11 0.34 -14.21
N THR A 25 -2.30 0.08 -12.91
CA THR A 25 -1.23 -0.25 -11.98
C THR A 25 -1.36 -1.67 -11.44
N ILE A 26 -0.24 -2.22 -10.99
CA ILE A 26 -0.16 -3.48 -10.26
C ILE A 26 0.30 -3.13 -8.85
N ILE A 27 -0.57 -3.36 -7.87
CA ILE A 27 -0.32 -3.11 -6.46
C ILE A 27 -0.18 -4.46 -5.74
N GLY A 28 0.98 -4.69 -5.11
CA GLY A 28 1.27 -5.90 -4.35
C GLY A 28 1.61 -5.61 -2.89
N SER A 29 1.16 -6.49 -1.99
CA SER A 29 1.50 -6.54 -0.57
C SER A 29 2.53 -7.64 -0.30
N TYR A 30 3.58 -7.30 0.44
CA TYR A 30 4.62 -8.25 0.86
C TYR A 30 4.76 -8.19 2.38
N PRO A 31 4.06 -9.05 3.13
CA PRO A 31 4.19 -9.10 4.59
C PRO A 31 5.62 -9.49 4.98
N LYS A 32 6.10 -8.85 6.03
CA LYS A 32 7.41 -9.05 6.63
C LYS A 32 7.25 -9.29 8.12
N TYR A 33 8.18 -10.07 8.65
CA TYR A 33 8.30 -10.33 10.07
C TYR A 33 9.77 -10.22 10.46
N GLY A 34 10.04 -9.53 11.56
CA GLY A 34 11.38 -9.29 12.07
C GLY A 34 11.31 -8.64 13.45
N ASP A 35 12.24 -8.99 14.33
CA ASP A 35 12.31 -8.48 15.71
C ASP A 35 10.98 -8.56 16.49
N GLY A 36 10.21 -9.63 16.26
CA GLY A 36 8.90 -9.84 16.90
C GLY A 36 7.77 -8.95 16.37
N LYS A 37 8.01 -8.15 15.32
CA LYS A 37 7.04 -7.22 14.73
C LYS A 37 6.66 -7.65 13.31
N PHE A 38 5.42 -7.37 12.95
CA PHE A 38 4.92 -7.52 11.58
C PHE A 38 4.78 -6.16 10.92
N TRP A 39 5.13 -6.09 9.65
CA TRP A 39 4.87 -4.94 8.79
C TRP A 39 4.66 -5.42 7.35
N THR A 40 4.25 -4.53 6.45
CA THR A 40 4.03 -4.87 5.05
C THR A 40 4.78 -3.88 4.16
N GLU A 41 5.49 -4.41 3.15
CA GLU A 41 6.02 -3.59 2.06
C GLU A 41 5.00 -3.56 0.92
N LEU A 42 4.59 -2.35 0.54
CA LEU A 42 3.65 -2.12 -0.55
C LEU A 42 4.41 -1.72 -1.81
N VAL A 43 4.15 -2.43 -2.91
CA VAL A 43 4.82 -2.23 -4.19
C VAL A 43 3.78 -1.83 -5.22
N VAL A 44 3.96 -0.65 -5.82
CA VAL A 44 3.19 -0.18 -6.97
C VAL A 44 4.08 -0.26 -8.21
N ARG A 45 3.54 -0.80 -9.30
CA ARG A 45 4.18 -0.82 -10.62
C ARG A 45 3.19 -0.33 -11.65
N ALA A 46 3.65 0.46 -12.61
CA ALA A 46 2.87 0.86 -13.77
C ALA A 46 3.80 1.08 -14.97
N ARG A 47 3.23 1.13 -16.18
CA ARG A 47 3.97 1.53 -17.38
C ARG A 47 4.04 3.05 -17.53
N ASP A 48 2.98 3.72 -17.13
CA ASP A 48 2.86 5.18 -17.15
C ASP A 48 3.33 5.75 -15.81
N GLU A 49 4.18 6.79 -15.86
CA GLU A 49 4.78 7.40 -14.68
C GLU A 49 3.75 8.19 -13.86
N ALA A 50 2.80 8.85 -14.52
CA ALA A 50 1.76 9.61 -13.83
C ALA A 50 0.79 8.67 -13.09
N ALA A 51 0.41 7.55 -13.72
CA ALA A 51 -0.38 6.50 -13.08
C ALA A 51 0.35 5.86 -11.89
N LEU A 52 1.66 5.60 -12.02
CA LEU A 52 2.49 5.10 -10.92
C LEU A 52 2.46 6.06 -9.72
N GLU A 53 2.70 7.34 -9.97
CA GLU A 53 2.80 8.33 -8.89
C GLU A 53 1.44 8.59 -8.24
N ALA A 54 0.37 8.67 -9.01
CA ALA A 54 -1.00 8.82 -8.48
C ALA A 54 -1.36 7.65 -7.54
N ALA A 55 -1.15 6.41 -7.99
CA ALA A 55 -1.41 5.23 -7.16
C ALA A 55 -0.49 5.19 -5.93
N ARG A 56 0.79 5.57 -6.06
CA ARG A 56 1.72 5.62 -4.93
C ARG A 56 1.29 6.64 -3.88
N GLN A 57 0.77 7.79 -4.29
CA GLN A 57 0.27 8.83 -3.38
C GLN A 57 -0.96 8.35 -2.61
N ASP A 58 -1.91 7.69 -3.28
CA ASP A 58 -3.09 7.15 -2.62
C ASP A 58 -2.73 6.04 -1.62
N VAL A 59 -1.79 5.16 -1.98
CA VAL A 59 -1.26 4.14 -1.05
C VAL A 59 -0.59 4.80 0.16
N ALA A 60 0.21 5.85 -0.04
CA ALA A 60 0.85 6.56 1.07
C ALA A 60 -0.16 7.27 1.97
N ALA A 61 -1.19 7.88 1.38
CA ALA A 61 -2.27 8.54 2.13
C ALA A 61 -3.08 7.54 2.95
N MET A 62 -3.36 6.36 2.41
CA MET A 62 -4.01 5.26 3.14
C MET A 62 -3.20 4.85 4.38
N VAL A 63 -1.90 4.62 4.23
CA VAL A 63 -1.02 4.25 5.36
C VAL A 63 -0.96 5.35 6.42
N ALA A 64 -0.86 6.62 5.99
CA ALA A 64 -0.88 7.77 6.90
C ALA A 64 -2.20 7.86 7.67
N GLY A 65 -3.34 7.64 7.00
CA GLY A 65 -4.66 7.65 7.63
C GLY A 65 -4.82 6.57 8.70
N LEU A 66 -4.32 5.35 8.44
CA LEU A 66 -4.33 4.26 9.43
C LEU A 66 -3.43 4.56 10.64
N SER A 67 -2.30 5.24 10.42
CA SER A 67 -1.37 5.65 11.48
C SER A 67 -1.94 6.73 12.38
N ALA A 68 -2.74 7.65 11.84
CA ALA A 68 -3.41 8.68 12.63
C ALA A 68 -4.61 8.15 13.45
N ALA A 69 -5.16 6.99 13.06
CA ALA A 69 -6.30 6.37 13.72
C ALA A 69 -5.93 5.32 14.79
N SER A 70 -4.63 5.02 14.95
CA SER A 70 -4.09 4.03 15.90
C SER A 70 -3.42 4.72 17.09
#